data_AF-A0A8C6QPH8-F1
#
_entry.id   AF-A0A8C6QPH8-F1
#
_cell.length_a   1.000
_cell.length_b   1.000
_cell.length_c   1.000
_cell.angle_alpha   90.00
_cell.angle_beta   90.00
_cell.angle_gamma   90.00
#
_symmetry.space_group_name_H-M   'P 1'
#
loop_
_entity.id
_entity.type
_entity.pdbx_description
1 polymer ?
#
loop_
_entity_poly.entity_id
_entity_poly.type
_entity_poly.pdbx_seq_one_letter_code
_entity_poly.pdbx_strand_id
1 'polypeptide(L)'
;MGVRSAPSCAAAPAAVGAEQRSPGLCPPPPLLLLLLLLSLGLLHAGDCQQLAQCRIQKCTTDFVSLTSHLNSAIDGFDSEFCKALRAYAGCTQQTSKACRGNLVYHSAVLGISDLMSQRNCSKDGPTSSTNPEVTHDPCNYHSHVGVREHRGGDQSPPNYLFCGLFGDPHLRTFKDHFQTCKVEGAWPLIDNNYLSVQVTNVPVVPGSSATATNKITIIFKAHHECTDQKVYQAVTDDLPAAFVDGTTSGGDGDVKSLRIVERESGRYVEMHARYIGTTVFVRQLGRYLTLAIRMPEDLAMSYEESQDLQLCVNGCPMSECIDDGQGQVSAILGHSLPHTSSVQAWPGYTLETASTQCHEKMPVKDIYFQSCVFDLLTTGDANFTAAAHSALEDVEALHPRKERWHIFPNSSHWSVHLGFTCLILTVLL
;
A
#
# COMPACT_ATOMS: atom_id res chain seq x y z
N MET A 1 -59.81 -58.18 -15.31
CA MET A 1 -58.83 -57.17 -14.88
C MET A 1 -58.82 -57.22 -13.36
N GLY A 2 -57.80 -57.68 -12.64
CA GLY A 2 -56.36 -57.70 -12.90
C GLY A 2 -55.70 -57.39 -11.55
N VAL A 3 -55.60 -58.39 -10.65
CA VAL A 3 -54.35 -59.03 -10.19
C VAL A 3 -53.69 -58.22 -9.04
N ARG A 4 -53.78 -58.67 -7.76
CA ARG A 4 -52.91 -59.66 -7.04
C ARG A 4 -51.51 -59.07 -6.75
N SER A 5 -50.83 -59.23 -5.61
CA SER A 5 -50.92 -60.12 -4.44
C SER A 5 -50.06 -59.55 -3.29
N ALA A 6 -50.30 -60.03 -2.07
CA ALA A 6 -49.47 -59.94 -0.87
C ALA A 6 -48.20 -60.84 -0.98
N PRO A 7 -47.61 -61.39 0.13
CA PRO A 7 -46.88 -60.82 1.28
C PRO A 7 -45.54 -61.57 1.54
N SER A 8 -44.84 -61.28 2.65
CA SER A 8 -44.38 -62.30 3.66
C SER A 8 -43.25 -61.71 4.53
N CYS A 9 -43.37 -61.62 5.86
CA CYS A 9 -43.38 -62.68 6.88
C CYS A 9 -41.99 -63.32 7.11
N ALA A 10 -41.46 -63.19 8.34
CA ALA A 10 -41.25 -64.29 9.28
C ALA A 10 -40.04 -64.05 10.21
N ALA A 11 -40.20 -64.51 11.45
CA ALA A 11 -39.24 -64.47 12.53
C ALA A 11 -38.54 -65.85 12.71
N ALA A 12 -37.29 -65.81 13.22
CA ALA A 12 -36.55 -66.85 13.99
C ALA A 12 -36.26 -68.21 13.28
N PRO A 13 -35.33 -69.10 13.74
CA PRO A 13 -34.76 -69.25 15.09
C PRO A 13 -33.25 -69.63 15.20
N ALA A 14 -32.88 -69.96 16.44
CA ALA A 14 -31.62 -70.35 17.08
C ALA A 14 -30.68 -71.38 16.42
N ALA A 15 -29.38 -71.30 16.74
CA ALA A 15 -28.54 -72.39 17.34
C ALA A 15 -27.05 -71.97 17.40
N VAL A 16 -26.37 -71.95 18.57
CA VAL A 16 -25.61 -73.03 19.28
C VAL A 16 -24.08 -72.84 19.14
N GLY A 17 -23.39 -72.77 20.30
CA GLY A 17 -21.96 -73.07 20.51
C GLY A 17 -20.96 -72.04 19.96
N ALA A 18 -19.88 -71.62 20.61
CA ALA A 18 -19.08 -72.30 21.62
C ALA A 18 -18.36 -71.29 22.54
N GLU A 19 -18.12 -71.81 23.73
CA GLU A 19 -17.33 -71.28 24.84
C GLU A 19 -15.85 -71.11 24.47
N GLN A 20 -15.25 -69.96 24.83
CA GLN A 20 -13.82 -69.91 25.14
C GLN A 20 -13.53 -68.83 26.19
N ARG A 21 -13.23 -69.30 27.40
CA ARG A 21 -12.79 -68.53 28.56
C ARG A 21 -11.28 -68.27 28.50
N SER A 22 -10.88 -67.11 29.02
CA SER A 22 -9.62 -66.73 29.72
C SER A 22 -8.75 -65.70 28.98
N PRO A 23 -7.93 -64.88 29.69
CA PRO A 23 -7.98 -64.44 31.09
C PRO A 23 -8.12 -62.91 31.21
N GLY A 24 -8.56 -62.44 32.39
CA GLY A 24 -8.62 -61.02 32.68
C GLY A 24 -7.25 -60.36 32.65
N LEU A 25 -7.14 -59.21 31.96
CA LEU A 25 -6.02 -58.28 32.12
C LEU A 25 -6.45 -57.18 33.10
N CYS A 26 -5.80 -57.16 34.26
CA CYS A 26 -5.86 -56.03 35.19
C CYS A 26 -5.46 -54.73 34.49
N PRO A 27 -6.07 -53.57 34.84
CA PRO A 27 -5.52 -52.28 34.43
C PRO A 27 -4.11 -52.12 35.05
N PRO A 28 -3.13 -51.56 34.33
CA PRO A 28 -1.81 -51.36 34.88
C PRO A 28 -1.88 -50.40 36.08
N PRO A 29 -1.02 -50.57 37.10
CA PRO A 29 -1.05 -49.73 38.29
C PRO A 29 -0.78 -48.26 37.91
N PRO A 30 -1.36 -47.29 38.62
CA PRO A 30 -1.26 -45.86 38.33
C PRO A 30 0.19 -45.35 38.31
N LEU A 31 1.12 -46.09 38.91
CA LEU A 31 2.57 -45.84 38.89
C LEU A 31 3.19 -46.01 37.50
N LEU A 32 2.70 -46.93 36.66
CA LEU A 32 3.25 -47.16 35.32
C LEU A 32 2.84 -46.04 34.35
N LEU A 33 1.61 -45.53 34.49
CA LEU A 33 1.10 -44.39 33.72
C LEU A 33 1.80 -43.09 34.16
N LEU A 34 2.10 -42.93 35.45
CA LEU A 34 2.87 -41.81 35.98
C LEU A 34 4.32 -41.84 35.45
N LEU A 35 4.95 -43.01 35.40
CA LEU A 35 6.30 -43.19 34.84
C LEU A 35 6.35 -42.93 33.32
N LEU A 36 5.29 -43.29 32.58
CA LEU A 36 5.13 -42.97 31.15
C LEU A 36 4.89 -41.47 30.91
N LEU A 37 4.15 -40.79 31.78
CA LEU A 37 3.97 -39.33 31.72
C LEU A 37 5.24 -38.57 32.14
N LEU A 38 6.00 -39.10 33.10
CA LEU A 38 7.31 -38.58 33.51
C LEU A 38 8.37 -38.79 32.42
N SER A 39 8.37 -39.92 31.71
CA SER A 39 9.29 -40.15 30.58
C SER A 39 8.92 -39.36 29.33
N LEU A 40 7.63 -39.17 29.03
CA LEU A 40 7.18 -38.22 27.99
C LEU A 40 7.44 -36.76 28.37
N GLY A 41 7.35 -36.42 29.66
CA GLY A 41 7.69 -35.09 30.20
C GLY A 41 9.19 -34.80 30.20
N LEU A 42 10.04 -35.81 30.42
CA LEU A 42 11.50 -35.70 30.31
C LEU A 42 11.99 -35.69 28.85
N LEU A 43 11.19 -36.19 27.90
CA LEU A 43 11.44 -36.05 26.46
C LEU A 43 10.89 -34.73 25.86
N HIS A 44 10.06 -33.98 26.60
CA HIS A 44 9.57 -32.65 26.20
C HIS A 44 10.18 -31.49 27.02
N ALA A 45 11.07 -31.79 27.98
CA ALA A 45 11.92 -30.79 28.64
C ALA A 45 13.24 -30.55 27.88
N GLY A 46 13.22 -30.76 26.56
CA GLY A 46 14.40 -30.73 25.71
C GLY A 46 14.11 -30.14 24.33
N ASP A 47 13.41 -29.01 24.24
CA ASP A 47 13.77 -27.96 23.27
C ASP A 47 12.98 -26.68 23.50
N CYS A 48 13.60 -25.71 24.16
CA CYS A 48 13.41 -24.28 23.89
C CYS A 48 14.58 -23.50 24.49
N GLN A 49 15.80 -23.95 24.19
CA GLN A 49 16.84 -22.97 23.91
C GLN A 49 16.99 -23.02 22.40
N GLN A 50 16.48 -22.00 21.69
CA GLN A 50 17.13 -21.62 20.44
C GLN A 50 18.63 -21.67 20.75
N LEU A 51 19.37 -22.58 20.11
CA LEU A 51 20.81 -22.64 20.28
C LEU A 51 21.29 -21.25 19.89
N ALA A 52 21.58 -20.40 20.88
CA ALA A 52 22.07 -19.07 20.64
C ALA A 52 23.38 -19.29 19.89
N GLN A 53 23.35 -19.12 18.57
CA GLN A 53 24.49 -19.42 17.74
C GLN A 53 25.57 -18.41 18.09
N CYS A 54 26.81 -18.86 18.27
CA CYS A 54 27.92 -17.96 18.55
C CYS A 54 28.04 -16.92 17.41
N ARG A 55 27.82 -15.64 17.72
CA ARG A 55 27.81 -14.54 16.73
C ARG A 55 29.16 -13.84 16.58
N ILE A 56 30.27 -14.51 16.93
CA ILE A 56 31.60 -13.89 16.89
C ILE A 56 31.96 -13.34 15.52
N GLN A 57 31.63 -14.05 14.44
CA GLN A 57 31.92 -13.59 13.08
C GLN A 57 31.25 -12.24 12.78
N LYS A 58 30.00 -12.06 13.23
CA LYS A 58 29.29 -10.78 13.09
C LYS A 58 29.98 -9.66 13.88
N CYS A 59 30.35 -9.92 15.14
CA CYS A 59 31.07 -8.94 15.95
C CYS A 59 32.40 -8.51 15.29
N THR A 60 33.13 -9.46 14.69
CA THR A 60 34.38 -9.19 13.97
C THR A 60 34.12 -8.38 12.70
N THR A 61 33.13 -8.75 11.89
CA THR A 61 32.76 -8.03 10.66
C THR A 61 32.33 -6.59 10.96
N ASP A 62 31.52 -6.38 12.00
CA ASP A 62 31.08 -5.06 12.44
C ASP A 62 32.30 -4.19 12.84
N PHE A 63 33.23 -4.75 13.62
CA PHE A 63 34.47 -4.05 13.99
C PHE A 63 35.33 -3.67 12.79
N VAL A 64 35.52 -4.58 11.83
CA VAL A 64 36.27 -4.30 10.59
C VAL A 64 35.57 -3.19 9.78
N SER A 65 34.24 -3.22 9.68
CA SER A 65 33.48 -2.17 9.00
C SER A 65 33.63 -0.79 9.67
N LEU A 66 33.63 -0.76 11.01
CA LEU A 66 33.77 0.46 11.79
C LEU A 66 35.18 1.06 11.74
N THR A 67 36.18 0.27 11.33
CA THR A 67 37.60 0.69 11.35
C THR A 67 38.24 0.79 9.97
N SER A 68 37.63 0.21 8.92
CA SER A 68 38.17 0.16 7.56
C SER A 68 38.42 1.53 6.91
N HIS A 69 37.74 2.57 7.37
CA HIS A 69 37.85 3.95 6.87
C HIS A 69 38.73 4.85 7.75
N LEU A 70 39.20 4.35 8.90
CA LEU A 70 40.04 5.12 9.82
C LEU A 70 41.49 5.12 9.32
N ASN A 71 42.03 6.32 9.06
CA ASN A 71 43.42 6.52 8.65
C ASN A 71 44.21 7.21 9.78
N SER A 72 45.45 6.75 10.01
CA SER A 72 46.36 7.28 11.05
C SER A 72 46.77 8.76 10.86
N ALA A 73 46.39 9.38 9.74
CA ALA A 73 46.64 10.79 9.43
C ALA A 73 45.49 11.73 9.87
N ILE A 74 44.43 11.20 10.49
CA ILE A 74 43.24 11.95 10.91
C ILE A 74 43.34 12.30 12.39
N ASP A 75 43.15 13.58 12.74
CA ASP A 75 43.00 14.03 14.13
C ASP A 75 41.79 13.34 14.79
N GLY A 76 42.00 12.70 15.94
CA GLY A 76 40.96 11.94 16.64
C GLY A 76 40.86 10.45 16.26
N PHE A 77 41.80 9.91 15.47
CA PHE A 77 41.88 8.48 15.15
C PHE A 77 41.75 7.58 16.38
N ASP A 78 42.55 7.83 17.43
CA ASP A 78 42.52 6.99 18.64
C ASP A 78 41.17 7.06 19.36
N SER A 79 40.47 8.21 19.32
CA SER A 79 39.12 8.35 19.89
C SER A 79 38.11 7.47 19.16
N GLU A 80 38.05 7.54 17.82
CA GLU A 80 37.10 6.77 17.01
C GLU A 80 37.42 5.27 17.03
N PHE A 81 38.71 4.91 17.02
CA PHE A 81 39.15 3.54 17.16
C PHE A 81 38.79 2.96 18.52
N CYS A 82 38.94 3.73 19.62
CA CYS A 82 38.50 3.31 20.95
C CYS A 82 36.97 3.13 21.03
N LYS A 83 36.17 3.98 20.37
CA LYS A 83 34.70 3.79 20.29
C LYS A 83 34.32 2.49 19.58
N ALA A 84 35.01 2.14 18.50
CA ALA A 84 34.81 0.88 17.78
C ALA A 84 35.25 -0.34 18.62
N LEU A 85 36.36 -0.25 19.35
CA LEU A 85 36.82 -1.30 20.26
C LEU A 85 35.84 -1.53 21.42
N ARG A 86 35.26 -0.47 22.00
CA ARG A 86 34.21 -0.63 23.03
C ARG A 86 32.97 -1.34 22.48
N ALA A 87 32.56 -1.00 21.26
CA ALA A 87 31.44 -1.68 20.59
C ALA A 87 31.74 -3.18 20.37
N TYR A 88 32.96 -3.51 19.94
CA TYR A 88 33.40 -4.89 19.75
C TYR A 88 33.46 -5.67 21.07
N ALA A 89 33.96 -5.05 22.14
CA ALA A 89 33.95 -5.61 23.50
C ALA A 89 32.52 -5.90 24.00
N GLY A 90 31.58 -4.96 23.79
CA GLY A 90 30.18 -5.15 24.15
C GLY A 90 29.52 -6.29 23.36
N CYS A 91 29.75 -6.37 22.05
CA CYS A 91 29.22 -7.43 21.19
C CYS A 91 29.70 -8.82 21.63
N THR A 92 31.01 -8.96 21.89
CA THR A 92 31.60 -10.22 22.36
C THR A 92 31.05 -10.62 23.73
N GLN A 93 30.91 -9.68 24.66
CA GLN A 93 30.33 -9.94 25.99
C GLN A 93 28.90 -10.49 25.90
N GLN A 94 28.05 -9.93 25.04
CA GLN A 94 26.66 -10.36 24.88
C GLN A 94 26.52 -11.78 24.32
N THR A 95 27.43 -12.20 23.42
CA THR A 95 27.43 -13.56 22.85
C THR A 95 28.29 -14.58 23.64
N SER A 96 28.85 -14.18 24.79
CA SER A 96 29.81 -14.99 25.57
C SER A 96 29.30 -16.39 25.96
N LYS A 97 28.03 -16.50 26.36
CA LYS A 97 27.41 -17.78 26.76
C LYS A 97 27.32 -18.77 25.59
N ALA A 98 27.00 -18.27 24.41
CA ALA A 98 26.91 -19.03 23.16
C ALA A 98 28.27 -19.41 22.58
N CYS A 99 29.32 -18.65 22.89
CA CYS A 99 30.65 -18.79 22.29
C CYS A 99 31.69 -19.52 23.17
N ARG A 100 31.28 -20.17 24.26
CA ARG A 100 32.21 -20.80 25.23
C ARG A 100 33.25 -21.73 24.61
N GLY A 101 32.87 -22.53 23.61
CA GLY A 101 33.75 -23.47 22.91
C GLY A 101 34.36 -22.95 21.60
N ASN A 102 34.22 -21.66 21.29
CA ASN A 102 34.68 -21.10 20.01
C ASN A 102 36.07 -20.46 20.17
N LEU A 103 37.08 -21.00 19.49
CA LEU A 103 38.45 -20.49 19.56
C LEU A 103 38.58 -19.05 19.02
N VAL A 104 37.85 -18.71 17.94
CA VAL A 104 37.86 -17.37 17.34
C VAL A 104 37.34 -16.33 18.34
N TYR A 105 36.34 -16.68 19.14
CA TYR A 105 35.84 -15.82 20.21
C TYR A 105 36.89 -15.52 21.27
N HIS A 106 37.60 -16.55 21.76
CA HIS A 106 38.64 -16.35 22.78
C HIS A 106 39.82 -15.55 22.24
N SER A 107 40.23 -15.81 20.99
CA SER A 107 41.26 -15.00 20.31
C SER A 107 40.82 -13.54 20.16
N ALA A 108 39.55 -13.29 19.82
CA ALA A 108 39.01 -11.94 19.70
C ALA A 108 38.97 -11.21 21.05
N VAL A 109 38.51 -11.86 22.12
CA VAL A 109 38.47 -11.26 23.47
C VAL A 109 39.87 -10.86 23.95
N LEU A 110 40.86 -11.71 23.72
CA LEU A 110 42.26 -11.40 24.02
C LEU A 110 42.77 -10.22 23.17
N GLY A 111 42.51 -10.24 21.86
CA GLY A 111 42.90 -9.16 20.95
C GLY A 111 42.26 -7.83 21.31
N ILE A 112 40.98 -7.81 21.72
CA ILE A 112 40.30 -6.60 22.20
C ILE A 112 41.02 -6.05 23.44
N SER A 113 41.34 -6.90 24.42
CA SER A 113 42.02 -6.47 25.65
C SER A 113 43.40 -5.89 25.38
N ASP A 114 44.15 -6.50 24.46
CA ASP A 114 45.48 -6.04 24.05
C ASP A 114 45.38 -4.68 23.32
N LEU A 115 44.50 -4.56 22.33
CA LEU A 115 44.28 -3.32 21.58
C LEU A 115 43.81 -2.16 22.48
N MET A 116 42.93 -2.44 23.45
CA MET A 116 42.50 -1.45 24.44
C MET A 116 43.67 -0.95 25.29
N SER A 117 44.59 -1.83 25.67
CA SER A 117 45.77 -1.47 26.46
C SER A 117 46.81 -0.70 25.64
N GLN A 118 47.07 -1.13 24.39
CA GLN A 118 48.05 -0.48 23.52
C GLN A 118 47.69 0.96 23.18
N ARG A 119 46.38 1.27 23.14
CA ARG A 119 45.84 2.58 22.75
C ARG A 119 45.32 3.41 23.93
N ASN A 120 45.55 2.97 25.17
CA ASN A 120 45.05 3.62 26.39
C ASN A 120 43.54 3.93 26.34
N CYS A 121 42.74 3.03 25.77
CA CYS A 121 41.29 3.22 25.68
C CYS A 121 40.63 3.04 27.04
N SER A 122 39.77 3.99 27.44
CA SER A 122 38.85 3.79 28.55
C SER A 122 37.83 2.69 28.22
N LYS A 123 37.54 1.81 29.18
CA LYS A 123 36.49 0.78 29.08
C LYS A 123 35.09 1.40 29.05
N ASP A 124 34.92 2.53 29.72
CA ASP A 124 33.68 3.30 29.76
C ASP A 124 33.73 4.45 28.74
N GLY A 125 32.61 4.70 28.05
CA GLY A 125 32.47 5.75 27.04
C GLY A 125 31.57 5.36 25.87
N PRO A 126 31.36 6.27 24.90
CA PRO A 126 30.46 6.03 23.76
C PRO A 126 30.94 4.87 22.87
N THR A 127 30.02 4.12 22.26
CA THR A 127 30.35 3.04 21.33
C THR A 127 29.99 3.43 19.90
N SER A 128 30.79 3.05 18.91
CA SER A 128 30.38 3.21 17.50
C SER A 128 29.26 2.22 17.17
N SER A 129 28.27 2.64 16.38
CA SER A 129 27.13 1.81 15.96
C SER A 129 27.20 1.54 14.46
N THR A 130 26.99 0.29 14.04
CA THR A 130 26.73 -0.06 12.63
C THR A 130 25.26 0.11 12.25
N ASN A 131 24.38 0.32 13.23
CA ASN A 131 22.99 0.65 13.01
C ASN A 131 22.90 2.17 12.83
N PRO A 132 22.35 2.69 11.71
CA PRO A 132 22.14 4.11 11.56
C PRO A 132 21.32 4.60 12.75
N GLU A 133 21.82 5.63 13.42
CA GLU A 133 21.08 6.36 14.44
C GLU A 133 19.79 6.84 13.76
N VAL A 134 18.65 6.20 14.08
CA VAL A 134 17.34 6.66 13.62
C VAL A 134 17.11 7.97 14.35
N THR A 135 17.57 9.05 13.74
CA THR A 135 17.19 10.40 14.12
C THR A 135 15.67 10.43 14.04
N HIS A 136 15.04 10.48 15.21
CA HIS A 136 13.59 10.55 15.33
C HIS A 136 13.16 11.91 14.79
N ASP A 137 12.84 11.96 13.50
CA ASP A 137 12.18 13.11 12.89
C ASP A 137 10.68 13.00 13.20
N PRO A 138 10.15 13.77 14.19
CA PRO A 138 8.73 13.73 14.54
C PRO A 138 7.84 14.17 13.38
N CYS A 139 8.40 14.84 12.37
CA CYS A 139 7.69 15.39 11.23
C CYS A 139 7.85 14.57 9.96
N ASN A 140 8.22 13.31 10.12
CA ASN A 140 8.19 12.30 9.08
C ASN A 140 7.32 11.12 9.53
N TYR A 141 6.22 10.90 8.82
CA TYR A 141 5.26 9.82 9.08
C TYR A 141 5.93 8.44 9.17
N HIS A 142 6.95 8.19 8.33
CA HIS A 142 7.66 6.91 8.32
C HIS A 142 8.55 6.68 9.55
N SER A 143 9.01 7.75 10.21
CA SER A 143 9.77 7.64 11.46
C SER A 143 8.92 7.05 12.59
N HIS A 144 7.62 7.40 12.64
CA HIS A 144 6.69 6.91 13.65
C HIS A 144 6.31 5.43 13.46
N VAL A 145 6.21 4.97 12.20
CA VAL A 145 5.92 3.57 11.88
C VAL A 145 7.09 2.66 12.31
N GLY A 146 8.33 3.09 12.03
CA GLY A 146 9.53 2.34 12.45
C GLY A 146 9.64 2.14 13.97
N VAL A 147 9.13 3.07 14.80
CA VAL A 147 9.13 2.93 16.27
C VAL A 147 8.07 1.93 16.76
N ARG A 148 6.91 1.84 16.08
CA ARG A 148 5.89 0.81 16.38
C ARG A 148 6.39 -0.60 16.04
N GLU A 149 7.17 -0.75 14.97
CA GLU A 149 7.77 -2.02 14.53
C GLU A 149 8.77 -2.59 15.56
N HIS A 150 9.50 -1.74 16.31
CA HIS A 150 10.44 -2.18 17.35
C HIS A 150 9.77 -2.72 18.63
N ARG A 151 8.43 -2.62 18.75
CA ARG A 151 7.64 -3.12 19.89
C ARG A 151 6.89 -4.42 19.60
N GLY A 152 7.19 -5.12 18.50
CA GLY A 152 6.66 -6.46 18.21
C GLY A 152 5.30 -6.49 17.51
N GLY A 153 4.92 -5.40 16.83
CA GLY A 153 3.80 -5.37 15.88
C GLY A 153 4.24 -5.78 14.47
N ASP A 154 3.29 -6.33 13.70
CA ASP A 154 3.46 -6.91 12.36
C ASP A 154 4.33 -6.06 11.40
N GLN A 155 5.23 -6.71 10.67
CA GLN A 155 6.28 -6.11 9.82
C GLN A 155 5.75 -5.60 8.47
N SER A 156 4.60 -4.94 8.45
CA SER A 156 4.00 -4.46 7.20
C SER A 156 4.27 -2.96 7.01
N PRO A 157 4.87 -2.53 5.88
CA PRO A 157 4.98 -1.12 5.56
C PRO A 157 3.59 -0.49 5.48
N PRO A 158 3.45 0.83 5.75
CA PRO A 158 2.15 1.48 5.76
C PRO A 158 1.46 1.31 4.40
N ASN A 159 0.22 0.81 4.42
CA ASN A 159 -0.56 0.65 3.20
C ASN A 159 -1.00 2.04 2.72
N TYR A 160 -0.69 2.34 1.47
CA TYR A 160 -1.05 3.61 0.84
C TYR A 160 -2.32 3.44 0.00
N LEU A 161 -3.08 4.51 -0.14
CA LEU A 161 -4.24 4.60 -1.02
C LEU A 161 -4.00 5.71 -2.05
N PHE A 162 -4.68 5.60 -3.19
CA PHE A 162 -4.61 6.56 -4.29
C PHE A 162 -6.00 7.09 -4.63
N CYS A 163 -6.13 8.40 -4.81
CA CYS A 163 -7.32 9.03 -5.38
C CYS A 163 -6.92 9.93 -6.56
N GLY A 164 -7.71 9.96 -7.62
CA GLY A 164 -7.46 10.80 -8.80
C GLY A 164 -8.73 11.43 -9.35
N LEU A 165 -8.62 12.65 -9.87
CA LEU A 165 -9.67 13.39 -10.55
C LEU A 165 -9.13 14.04 -11.82
N PHE A 166 -9.72 13.74 -12.97
CA PHE A 166 -9.29 14.24 -14.28
C PHE A 166 -10.45 14.19 -15.27
N GLY A 167 -10.34 14.77 -16.46
CA GLY A 167 -11.38 14.62 -17.48
C GLY A 167 -12.69 15.29 -17.09
N ASP A 168 -13.82 14.64 -17.40
CA ASP A 168 -15.15 15.19 -17.21
C ASP A 168 -15.95 14.81 -15.95
N PRO A 169 -15.50 15.30 -14.79
CA PRO A 169 -14.44 14.66 -14.02
C PRO A 169 -14.71 13.16 -13.79
N HIS A 170 -13.78 12.37 -14.27
CA HIS A 170 -13.56 11.00 -13.86
C HIS A 170 -12.86 10.93 -12.51
N LEU A 171 -13.47 10.23 -11.57
CA LEU A 171 -13.01 10.02 -10.21
C LEU A 171 -12.56 8.57 -10.02
N ARG A 172 -11.31 8.39 -9.63
CA ARG A 172 -10.81 7.15 -9.01
C ARG A 172 -10.73 7.35 -7.50
N THR A 173 -11.54 6.62 -6.76
CA THR A 173 -11.57 6.67 -5.28
C THR A 173 -10.40 5.89 -4.66
N PHE A 174 -10.17 6.11 -3.36
CA PHE A 174 -9.23 5.32 -2.54
C PHE A 174 -9.54 3.82 -2.50
N LYS A 175 -10.77 3.42 -2.82
CA LYS A 175 -11.20 2.02 -2.92
C LYS A 175 -11.02 1.44 -4.33
N ASP A 176 -10.35 2.17 -5.23
CA ASP A 176 -10.19 1.84 -6.65
C ASP A 176 -11.51 1.76 -7.44
N HIS A 177 -12.61 2.30 -6.90
CA HIS A 177 -13.82 2.49 -7.70
C HIS A 177 -13.64 3.67 -8.65
N PHE A 178 -14.06 3.45 -9.89
CA PHE A 178 -14.04 4.46 -10.95
C PHE A 178 -15.44 4.94 -11.27
N GLN A 179 -15.63 6.25 -11.35
CA GLN A 179 -16.92 6.89 -11.61
C GLN A 179 -16.72 8.12 -12.49
N THR A 180 -17.67 8.40 -13.37
CA THR A 180 -17.78 9.69 -14.05
C THR A 180 -18.87 10.50 -13.35
N CYS A 181 -18.56 11.72 -12.93
CA CYS A 181 -19.41 12.49 -12.04
C CYS A 181 -19.71 13.86 -12.64
N LYS A 182 -20.97 14.33 -12.60
CA LYS A 182 -21.32 15.71 -12.94
C LYS A 182 -20.71 16.67 -11.92
N VAL A 183 -21.09 16.55 -10.64
CA VAL A 183 -20.53 17.29 -9.49
C VAL A 183 -20.21 18.75 -9.80
N GLU A 184 -21.19 19.47 -10.35
CA GLU A 184 -21.08 20.88 -10.72
C GLU A 184 -20.94 21.76 -9.45
N GLY A 185 -20.10 22.79 -9.52
CA GLY A 185 -19.83 23.67 -8.37
C GLY A 185 -18.75 23.10 -7.44
N ALA A 186 -18.81 23.46 -6.16
CA ALA A 186 -17.78 23.14 -5.18
C ALA A 186 -18.04 21.80 -4.46
N TRP A 187 -17.07 20.89 -4.47
CA TRP A 187 -17.20 19.56 -3.87
C TRP A 187 -15.97 19.15 -3.06
N PRO A 188 -16.16 18.50 -1.89
CA PRO A 188 -15.06 17.98 -1.06
C PRO A 188 -14.56 16.62 -1.58
N LEU A 189 -13.32 16.56 -2.06
CA LEU A 189 -12.66 15.31 -2.39
C LEU A 189 -12.19 14.57 -1.14
N ILE A 190 -11.56 15.31 -0.23
CA ILE A 190 -11.12 14.84 1.08
C ILE A 190 -11.55 15.88 2.10
N ASP A 191 -12.12 15.43 3.20
CA ASP A 191 -12.32 16.23 4.40
C ASP A 191 -12.14 15.33 5.62
N ASN A 192 -10.90 15.21 6.09
CA ASN A 192 -10.54 14.35 7.21
C ASN A 192 -9.78 15.13 8.27
N ASN A 193 -9.28 14.47 9.32
CA ASN A 193 -8.62 15.15 10.44
C ASN A 193 -7.35 15.94 10.06
N TYR A 194 -6.76 15.68 8.89
CA TYR A 194 -5.43 16.18 8.51
C TYR A 194 -5.45 17.07 7.26
N LEU A 195 -6.37 16.80 6.33
CA LEU A 195 -6.38 17.41 5.00
C LEU A 195 -7.82 17.71 4.58
N SER A 196 -8.03 18.89 4.00
CA SER A 196 -9.23 19.21 3.24
C SER A 196 -8.86 19.53 1.80
N VAL A 197 -9.48 18.85 0.85
CA VAL A 197 -9.28 19.05 -0.59
C VAL A 197 -10.64 19.35 -1.19
N GLN A 198 -10.77 20.54 -1.76
CA GLN A 198 -11.99 21.01 -2.40
C GLN A 198 -11.72 21.34 -3.86
N VAL A 199 -12.60 20.90 -4.75
CA VAL A 199 -12.54 21.22 -6.17
C VAL A 199 -13.76 22.03 -6.58
N THR A 200 -13.64 22.84 -7.62
CA THR A 200 -14.78 23.45 -8.30
C THR A 200 -14.83 22.97 -9.74
N ASN A 201 -15.96 22.39 -10.13
CA ASN A 201 -16.19 21.91 -11.49
C ASN A 201 -17.20 22.81 -12.19
N VAL A 202 -16.93 23.09 -13.46
CA VAL A 202 -17.79 23.93 -14.31
C VAL A 202 -18.20 23.16 -15.56
N PRO A 203 -19.41 23.35 -16.09
CA PRO A 203 -19.80 22.72 -17.36
C PRO A 203 -18.81 23.10 -18.47
N VAL A 204 -18.34 22.11 -19.22
CA VAL A 204 -17.40 22.34 -20.34
C VAL A 204 -18.07 23.16 -21.44
N VAL A 205 -19.35 22.88 -21.65
CA VAL A 205 -20.24 23.54 -22.61
C VAL A 205 -21.59 23.80 -21.93
N PRO A 206 -22.23 24.97 -22.14
CA PRO A 206 -23.50 25.28 -21.49
C PRO A 206 -24.58 24.22 -21.78
N GLY A 207 -25.18 23.67 -20.73
CA GLY A 207 -26.26 22.68 -20.83
C GLY A 207 -25.81 21.22 -20.96
N SER A 208 -24.51 20.93 -21.01
CA SER A 208 -23.99 19.55 -20.95
C SER A 208 -23.87 19.05 -19.50
N SER A 209 -23.97 17.74 -19.32
CA SER A 209 -23.62 17.04 -18.09
C SER A 209 -22.10 16.94 -17.87
N ALA A 210 -21.30 17.08 -18.93
CA ALA A 210 -19.84 17.09 -18.85
C ALA A 210 -19.35 18.37 -18.16
N THR A 211 -18.71 18.22 -17.01
CA THR A 211 -18.07 19.31 -16.27
C THR A 211 -16.56 19.09 -16.24
N ALA A 212 -15.77 20.08 -15.83
CA ALA A 212 -14.34 19.91 -15.62
C ALA A 212 -13.83 20.83 -14.52
N THR A 213 -12.77 20.43 -13.83
CA THR A 213 -12.24 21.15 -12.68
C THR A 213 -11.50 22.42 -13.10
N ASN A 214 -11.90 23.59 -12.60
CA ASN A 214 -11.23 24.88 -12.86
C ASN A 214 -10.60 25.53 -11.63
N LYS A 215 -10.80 24.94 -10.45
CA LYS A 215 -10.22 25.38 -9.19
C LYS A 215 -9.98 24.19 -8.27
N ILE A 216 -8.81 24.18 -7.64
CA ILE A 216 -8.43 23.23 -6.59
C ILE A 216 -7.98 24.04 -5.38
N THR A 217 -8.52 23.72 -4.21
CA THR A 217 -8.09 24.28 -2.92
C THR A 217 -7.70 23.14 -1.99
N ILE A 218 -6.50 23.18 -1.43
CA ILE A 218 -5.98 22.17 -0.52
C ILE A 218 -5.58 22.86 0.78
N ILE A 219 -6.15 22.44 1.89
CA ILE A 219 -5.86 22.93 3.23
C ILE A 219 -5.13 21.82 3.98
N PHE A 220 -3.83 22.02 4.17
CA PHE A 220 -3.02 21.24 5.11
C PHE A 220 -3.31 21.77 6.51
N LYS A 221 -4.08 21.01 7.31
CA LYS A 221 -4.46 21.42 8.66
C LYS A 221 -3.21 21.51 9.54
N ALA A 222 -3.23 22.42 10.52
CA ALA A 222 -2.09 22.60 11.42
C ALA A 222 -1.74 21.29 12.12
N HIS A 223 -0.45 20.97 12.17
CA HIS A 223 0.06 19.79 12.85
C HIS A 223 1.15 20.22 13.82
N HIS A 224 0.92 19.97 15.11
CA HIS A 224 1.80 20.39 16.20
C HIS A 224 3.26 20.02 15.90
N GLU A 225 4.18 20.95 16.15
CA GLU A 225 5.63 20.85 15.89
C GLU A 225 6.07 20.70 14.42
N CYS A 226 5.16 20.46 13.47
CA CYS A 226 5.54 20.14 12.10
C CYS A 226 5.17 21.19 11.08
N THR A 227 3.95 21.74 11.13
CA THR A 227 3.54 22.81 10.22
C THR A 227 2.37 23.58 10.79
N ASP A 228 2.40 24.90 10.63
CA ASP A 228 1.19 25.70 10.70
C ASP A 228 0.24 25.32 9.56
N GLN A 229 -1.01 25.75 9.66
CA GLN A 229 -1.97 25.54 8.58
C GLN A 229 -1.47 26.20 7.29
N LYS A 230 -1.48 25.45 6.18
CA LYS A 230 -1.12 25.96 4.86
C LYS A 230 -2.26 25.74 3.88
N VAL A 231 -2.52 26.76 3.06
CA VAL A 231 -3.56 26.73 2.04
C VAL A 231 -2.90 26.86 0.68
N TYR A 232 -3.13 25.87 -0.18
CA TYR A 232 -2.79 25.91 -1.59
C TYR A 232 -4.06 26.16 -2.40
N GLN A 233 -3.98 27.02 -3.41
CA GLN A 233 -5.07 27.24 -4.35
C GLN A 233 -4.50 27.36 -5.75
N ALA A 234 -5.06 26.59 -6.68
CA ALA A 234 -4.82 26.72 -8.11
C ALA A 234 -6.14 26.98 -8.81
N VAL A 235 -6.11 27.82 -9.83
CA VAL A 235 -7.22 28.03 -10.76
C VAL A 235 -6.70 27.86 -12.18
N THR A 236 -7.60 27.67 -13.15
CA THR A 236 -7.22 27.71 -14.57
C THR A 236 -6.40 28.97 -14.87
N ASP A 237 -5.27 28.78 -15.53
CA ASP A 237 -4.27 29.79 -15.93
C ASP A 237 -3.44 30.39 -14.79
N ASP A 238 -3.62 29.90 -13.56
CA ASP A 238 -2.81 30.28 -12.39
C ASP A 238 -2.57 29.06 -11.49
N LEU A 239 -1.44 28.38 -11.75
CA LEU A 239 -0.97 27.21 -11.01
C LEU A 239 0.33 27.58 -10.28
N PRO A 240 0.24 28.18 -9.08
CA PRO A 240 1.41 28.71 -8.38
C PRO A 240 2.27 27.59 -7.78
N ALA A 241 3.56 27.86 -7.63
CA ALA A 241 4.51 27.00 -6.92
C ALA A 241 4.67 27.39 -5.43
N ALA A 242 3.63 28.01 -4.85
CA ALA A 242 3.60 28.53 -3.49
C ALA A 242 2.20 28.39 -2.87
N PHE A 243 2.13 28.43 -1.54
CA PHE A 243 0.91 28.60 -0.79
C PHE A 243 0.37 30.03 -0.94
N VAL A 244 -0.89 30.24 -0.56
CA VAL A 244 -1.55 31.56 -0.70
C VAL A 244 -0.88 32.68 0.10
N ASP A 245 -0.10 32.34 1.12
CA ASP A 245 0.71 33.27 1.91
C ASP A 245 2.09 33.57 1.30
N GLY A 246 2.36 33.03 0.09
CA GLY A 246 3.62 33.18 -0.63
C GLY A 246 4.73 32.22 -0.19
N THR A 247 4.49 31.39 0.84
CA THR A 247 5.50 30.43 1.30
C THR A 247 5.54 29.19 0.41
N THR A 248 6.69 28.52 0.31
CA THR A 248 6.84 27.27 -0.46
C THR A 248 7.01 26.04 0.43
N SER A 249 7.01 26.24 1.76
CA SER A 249 7.13 25.18 2.75
C SER A 249 6.41 25.51 4.06
N GLY A 250 6.05 24.47 4.80
CA GLY A 250 5.56 24.53 6.16
C GLY A 250 6.49 23.79 7.13
N GLY A 251 6.57 24.29 8.35
CA GLY A 251 7.53 23.86 9.39
C GLY A 251 8.69 24.84 9.58
N ASP A 252 9.26 24.84 10.78
CA ASP A 252 10.41 25.67 11.16
C ASP A 252 11.73 24.85 11.12
N GLY A 253 12.85 25.49 10.79
CA GLY A 253 14.18 24.86 10.72
C GLY A 253 14.59 24.19 9.40
N ASP A 254 15.61 23.32 9.45
CA ASP A 254 16.28 22.70 8.28
C ASP A 254 15.46 21.58 7.61
N VAL A 255 14.50 20.97 8.32
CA VAL A 255 13.68 19.86 7.83
C VAL A 255 12.28 20.34 7.44
N LYS A 256 12.09 20.59 6.14
CA LYS A 256 10.79 21.00 5.58
C LYS A 256 9.81 19.82 5.57
N SER A 257 8.92 19.77 6.55
CA SER A 257 7.89 18.72 6.70
C SER A 257 6.81 18.79 5.63
N LEU A 258 6.51 19.99 5.14
CA LEU A 258 5.61 20.29 4.04
C LEU A 258 6.33 21.15 3.00
N ARG A 259 6.24 20.82 1.71
CA ARG A 259 6.83 21.62 0.64
C ARG A 259 6.06 21.51 -0.68
N ILE A 260 6.11 22.58 -1.46
CA ILE A 260 5.68 22.62 -2.87
C ILE A 260 6.92 22.56 -3.75
N VAL A 261 6.85 21.79 -4.82
CA VAL A 261 7.89 21.68 -5.84
C VAL A 261 7.27 21.84 -7.22
N GLU A 262 7.71 22.84 -7.97
CA GLU A 262 7.36 23.00 -9.38
C GLU A 262 8.13 21.99 -10.22
N ARG A 263 7.41 21.24 -11.06
CA ARG A 263 7.98 20.25 -11.99
C ARG A 263 7.96 20.77 -13.42
N GLU A 264 6.88 21.47 -13.78
CA GLU A 264 6.75 22.14 -15.06
C GLU A 264 6.13 23.51 -14.83
N SER A 265 6.78 24.54 -15.37
CA SER A 265 6.45 25.92 -15.01
C SER A 265 5.00 26.27 -15.35
N GLY A 266 4.24 26.68 -14.32
CA GLY A 266 2.83 27.02 -14.42
C GLY A 266 1.91 25.89 -14.90
N ARG A 267 2.37 24.63 -14.94
CA ARG A 267 1.61 23.50 -15.48
C ARG A 267 1.60 22.26 -14.60
N TYR A 268 2.61 22.05 -13.76
CA TYR A 268 2.67 20.89 -12.87
C TYR A 268 3.41 21.23 -11.57
N VAL A 269 2.72 21.07 -10.44
CA VAL A 269 3.31 21.13 -9.10
C VAL A 269 3.04 19.87 -8.29
N GLU A 270 3.98 19.58 -7.40
CA GLU A 270 3.87 18.51 -6.42
C GLU A 270 3.91 19.11 -5.01
N MET A 271 2.99 18.68 -4.15
CA MET A 271 3.00 18.94 -2.73
C MET A 271 3.41 17.68 -1.98
N HIS A 272 4.39 17.79 -1.10
CA HIS A 272 4.86 16.70 -0.26
C HIS A 272 4.67 17.04 1.22
N ALA A 273 3.69 16.42 1.85
CA ALA A 273 3.40 16.52 3.28
C ALA A 273 3.97 15.30 4.01
N ARG A 274 5.27 15.32 4.28
CA ARG A 274 6.02 14.20 4.89
C ARG A 274 5.49 13.81 6.27
N TYR A 275 5.02 14.78 7.05
CA TYR A 275 4.50 14.57 8.40
C TYR A 275 3.23 13.71 8.44
N ILE A 276 2.47 13.65 7.34
CA ILE A 276 1.28 12.79 7.16
C ILE A 276 1.43 11.81 5.98
N GLY A 277 2.66 11.57 5.51
CA GLY A 277 2.95 10.64 4.42
C GLY A 277 2.23 10.95 3.10
N THR A 278 1.71 12.16 2.91
CA THR A 278 0.79 12.48 1.80
C THR A 278 1.51 13.20 0.67
N THR A 279 1.22 12.80 -0.57
CA THR A 279 1.70 13.49 -1.77
C THR A 279 0.51 13.89 -2.63
N VAL A 280 0.52 15.12 -3.15
CA VAL A 280 -0.53 15.64 -4.03
C VAL A 280 0.08 16.22 -5.29
N PHE A 281 -0.40 15.79 -6.45
CA PHE A 281 -0.03 16.31 -7.76
C PHE A 281 -1.17 17.14 -8.32
N VAL A 282 -0.86 18.34 -8.81
CA VAL A 282 -1.82 19.23 -9.48
C VAL A 282 -1.23 19.61 -10.83
N ARG A 283 -1.99 19.40 -11.90
CA ARG A 283 -1.60 19.81 -13.25
C ARG A 283 -2.68 20.64 -13.93
N GLN A 284 -2.27 21.49 -14.85
CA GLN A 284 -3.18 22.14 -15.81
C GLN A 284 -2.97 21.54 -17.20
N LEU A 285 -4.04 20.98 -17.76
CA LEU A 285 -4.08 20.39 -19.09
C LEU A 285 -5.14 21.13 -19.91
N GLY A 286 -4.70 21.87 -20.92
CA GLY A 286 -5.58 22.82 -21.61
C GLY A 286 -6.12 23.87 -20.63
N ARG A 287 -7.45 23.89 -20.46
CA ARG A 287 -8.15 24.87 -19.61
C ARG A 287 -8.58 24.31 -18.24
N TYR A 288 -8.24 23.06 -17.93
CA TYR A 288 -8.76 22.39 -16.74
C TYR A 288 -7.63 21.80 -15.91
N LEU A 289 -7.94 21.55 -14.64
CA LEU A 289 -7.00 21.02 -13.67
C LEU A 289 -7.22 19.53 -13.46
N THR A 290 -6.14 18.79 -13.26
CA THR A 290 -6.18 17.41 -12.79
C THR A 290 -5.53 17.31 -11.42
N LEU A 291 -5.94 16.31 -10.66
CA LEU A 291 -5.49 16.09 -9.29
C LEU A 291 -5.23 14.60 -9.05
N ALA A 292 -4.10 14.28 -8.41
CA ALA A 292 -3.81 12.94 -7.92
C ALA A 292 -3.24 13.00 -6.51
N ILE A 293 -3.69 12.10 -5.64
CA ILE A 293 -3.37 12.09 -4.21
C ILE A 293 -2.96 10.68 -3.79
N ARG A 294 -1.82 10.59 -3.09
CA ARG A 294 -1.41 9.40 -2.33
C ARG A 294 -1.45 9.70 -0.85
N MET A 295 -2.16 8.90 -0.06
CA MET A 295 -2.32 9.09 1.39
C MET A 295 -2.23 7.74 2.12
N PRO A 296 -1.62 7.66 3.32
CA PRO A 296 -1.68 6.44 4.14
C PRO A 296 -3.12 6.05 4.47
N GLU A 297 -3.45 4.76 4.44
CA GLU A 297 -4.80 4.24 4.66
C GLU A 297 -5.38 4.63 6.03
N ASP A 298 -4.57 4.56 7.08
CA ASP A 298 -4.96 4.90 8.45
C ASP A 298 -5.32 6.39 8.60
N LEU A 299 -4.64 7.28 7.88
CA LEU A 299 -4.94 8.71 7.88
C LEU A 299 -6.09 9.06 6.93
N ALA A 300 -6.15 8.43 5.75
CA ALA A 300 -7.22 8.64 4.77
C ALA A 300 -8.59 8.26 5.34
N MET A 301 -8.64 7.24 6.19
CA MET A 301 -9.86 6.75 6.85
C MET A 301 -10.08 7.35 8.26
N SER A 302 -9.31 8.38 8.66
CA SER A 302 -9.45 9.07 9.95
C SER A 302 -10.24 10.37 9.80
N TYR A 303 -11.57 10.24 9.84
CA TYR A 303 -12.53 11.35 9.76
C TYR A 303 -13.71 11.13 10.72
N GLU A 304 -14.41 12.21 11.07
CA GLU A 304 -15.59 12.17 11.95
C GLU A 304 -16.86 11.79 11.17
N GLU A 305 -17.90 11.29 11.86
CA GLU A 305 -19.17 10.89 11.22
C GLU A 305 -19.86 12.03 10.47
N SER A 306 -19.65 13.28 10.89
CA SER A 306 -20.19 14.46 10.20
C SER A 306 -19.50 14.78 8.86
N GLN A 307 -18.41 14.08 8.52
CA GLN A 307 -17.62 14.25 7.31
C GLN A 307 -17.89 13.12 6.30
N ASP A 308 -19.17 12.76 6.13
CA ASP A 308 -19.61 11.63 5.30
C ASP A 308 -19.48 11.89 3.79
N LEU A 309 -19.59 13.16 3.37
CA LEU A 309 -19.38 13.59 2.00
C LEU A 309 -17.90 13.81 1.68
N GLN A 310 -17.25 12.76 1.17
CA GLN A 310 -15.88 12.80 0.64
C GLN A 310 -15.77 11.96 -0.62
N LEU A 311 -15.59 12.60 -1.78
CA LEU A 311 -15.60 11.91 -3.08
C LEU A 311 -14.49 10.85 -3.15
N CYS A 312 -13.28 11.11 -2.62
CA CYS A 312 -12.20 10.11 -2.63
C CYS A 312 -12.49 8.88 -1.77
N VAL A 313 -13.39 8.95 -0.78
CA VAL A 313 -13.69 7.83 0.13
C VAL A 313 -14.92 7.04 -0.34
N ASN A 314 -15.99 7.76 -0.68
CA ASN A 314 -17.31 7.19 -0.93
C ASN A 314 -17.79 7.31 -2.39
N GLY A 315 -17.06 8.05 -3.23
CA GLY A 315 -17.48 8.36 -4.59
C GLY A 315 -18.44 9.55 -4.64
N CYS A 316 -18.90 9.89 -5.84
CA CYS A 316 -19.96 10.89 -6.00
C CYS A 316 -21.34 10.30 -5.63
N PRO A 317 -22.28 11.13 -5.13
CA PRO A 317 -23.65 10.69 -4.90
C PRO A 317 -24.28 10.14 -6.18
N MET A 318 -25.19 9.17 -6.05
CA MET A 318 -25.82 8.53 -7.22
C MET A 318 -26.55 9.52 -8.15
N SER A 319 -27.05 10.64 -7.62
CA SER A 319 -27.68 11.70 -8.42
C SER A 319 -26.69 12.51 -9.26
N GLU A 320 -25.41 12.47 -8.89
CA GLU A 320 -24.31 13.14 -9.59
C GLU A 320 -23.50 12.19 -10.45
N CYS A 321 -23.66 10.86 -10.31
CA CYS A 321 -23.07 9.89 -11.20
C CYS A 321 -23.65 10.04 -12.61
N ILE A 322 -22.80 10.16 -13.62
CA ILE A 322 -23.19 10.07 -15.02
C ILE A 322 -23.28 8.56 -15.35
N ASP A 323 -24.38 7.95 -14.89
CA ASP A 323 -24.77 6.58 -15.23
C ASP A 323 -25.81 6.64 -16.35
N ASP A 324 -25.35 6.60 -17.60
CA ASP A 324 -26.19 6.26 -18.74
C ASP A 324 -26.51 4.76 -18.62
N GLY A 325 -27.59 4.46 -17.90
CA GLY A 325 -28.01 3.14 -17.42
C GLY A 325 -27.43 1.95 -18.19
N GLN A 326 -26.74 1.08 -17.47
CA GLN A 326 -26.25 -0.21 -17.97
C GLN A 326 -25.27 -0.12 -19.14
N GLY A 327 -24.06 0.36 -18.83
CA GLY A 327 -22.86 -0.08 -19.52
C GLY A 327 -22.58 0.66 -20.82
N GLN A 328 -22.21 1.93 -20.73
CA GLN A 328 -21.63 2.62 -21.88
C GLN A 328 -20.17 2.23 -22.14
N VAL A 329 -19.50 1.56 -21.20
CA VAL A 329 -18.34 0.77 -21.61
C VAL A 329 -18.76 -0.42 -22.48
N SER A 330 -19.97 -0.95 -22.31
CA SER A 330 -20.56 -1.94 -23.24
C SER A 330 -21.11 -1.31 -24.53
N ALA A 331 -21.55 -0.05 -24.53
CA ALA A 331 -21.97 0.66 -25.73
C ALA A 331 -20.78 1.11 -26.61
N ILE A 332 -19.64 1.41 -26.00
CA ILE A 332 -18.36 1.59 -26.72
C ILE A 332 -17.84 0.25 -27.28
N LEU A 333 -18.23 -0.89 -26.69
CA LEU A 333 -17.81 -2.24 -27.07
C LEU A 333 -18.73 -2.98 -28.07
N GLY A 334 -19.60 -2.29 -28.80
CA GLY A 334 -20.15 -2.82 -30.06
C GLY A 334 -21.25 -3.87 -29.96
N HIS A 335 -22.23 -3.71 -29.06
CA HIS A 335 -23.50 -4.43 -29.16
C HIS A 335 -24.67 -3.48 -29.44
N SER A 336 -25.23 -3.66 -30.62
CA SER A 336 -26.39 -2.95 -31.16
C SER A 336 -27.66 -3.17 -30.32
N LEU A 337 -28.46 -2.09 -30.19
CA LEU A 337 -29.94 -1.99 -30.05
C LEU A 337 -30.39 -1.24 -28.78
N PRO A 338 -31.60 -0.64 -28.77
CA PRO A 338 -32.21 0.26 -29.73
C PRO A 338 -32.43 1.66 -29.12
N HIS A 339 -32.37 2.69 -29.97
CA HIS A 339 -32.87 4.06 -29.78
C HIS A 339 -33.69 4.33 -28.49
N THR A 340 -33.06 4.88 -27.45
CA THR A 340 -33.65 5.91 -26.61
C THR A 340 -32.51 6.76 -26.03
N SER A 341 -32.65 8.08 -26.10
CA SER A 341 -31.68 9.10 -25.66
C SER A 341 -30.39 9.20 -26.49
N SER A 342 -30.48 9.79 -27.69
CA SER A 342 -29.29 10.28 -28.39
C SER A 342 -28.64 11.37 -27.55
N VAL A 343 -27.57 11.05 -26.82
CA VAL A 343 -26.53 12.04 -26.58
C VAL A 343 -26.08 12.44 -27.98
N GLN A 344 -26.46 13.64 -28.42
CA GLN A 344 -26.00 14.15 -29.70
C GLN A 344 -24.47 14.22 -29.59
N ALA A 345 -23.77 13.26 -30.19
CA ALA A 345 -22.33 13.28 -30.30
C ALA A 345 -21.93 14.64 -30.85
N TRP A 346 -20.94 15.28 -30.22
CA TRP A 346 -20.44 16.56 -30.72
C TRP A 346 -20.08 16.41 -32.20
N PRO A 347 -20.45 17.36 -33.09
CA PRO A 347 -20.25 17.22 -34.53
C PRO A 347 -18.79 17.01 -34.99
N GLY A 348 -17.81 17.10 -34.06
CA GLY A 348 -16.39 16.99 -34.33
C GLY A 348 -15.77 15.59 -34.17
N TYR A 349 -16.35 14.68 -33.37
CA TYR A 349 -15.75 13.37 -33.09
C TYR A 349 -16.73 12.20 -33.29
N THR A 350 -16.29 11.19 -34.03
CA THR A 350 -16.91 9.87 -34.10
C THR A 350 -16.22 8.91 -33.13
N LEU A 351 -16.88 7.81 -32.76
CA LEU A 351 -16.27 6.80 -31.90
C LEU A 351 -14.93 6.29 -32.45
N GLU A 352 -14.84 6.09 -33.76
CA GLU A 352 -13.63 5.63 -34.44
C GLU A 352 -12.50 6.66 -34.37
N THR A 353 -12.79 7.93 -34.67
CA THR A 353 -11.78 9.00 -34.65
C THR A 353 -11.30 9.29 -33.22
N ALA A 354 -12.21 9.32 -32.24
CA ALA A 354 -11.87 9.47 -30.82
C ALA A 354 -11.03 8.28 -30.33
N SER A 355 -11.42 7.05 -30.66
CA SER A 355 -10.67 5.84 -30.29
C SER A 355 -9.26 5.84 -30.87
N THR A 356 -9.09 6.18 -32.15
CA THR A 356 -7.77 6.26 -32.79
C THR A 356 -6.90 7.30 -32.08
N GLN A 357 -7.41 8.50 -31.85
CA GLN A 357 -6.64 9.57 -31.19
C GLN A 357 -6.22 9.18 -29.76
N CYS A 358 -7.12 8.62 -28.96
CA CYS A 358 -6.78 8.15 -27.61
C CYS A 358 -5.75 7.02 -27.64
N HIS A 359 -5.83 6.12 -28.62
CA HIS A 359 -4.94 4.96 -28.74
C HIS A 359 -3.48 5.35 -29.04
N GLU A 360 -3.25 6.49 -29.70
CA GLU A 360 -1.90 7.00 -30.00
C GLU A 360 -1.09 7.30 -28.72
N LYS A 361 -1.76 7.77 -27.66
CA LYS A 361 -1.12 8.11 -26.37
C LYS A 361 -1.29 7.01 -25.32
N MET A 362 -2.41 6.28 -25.37
CA MET A 362 -2.76 5.23 -24.41
C MET A 362 -3.10 3.94 -25.16
N PRO A 363 -2.11 3.08 -25.46
CA PRO A 363 -2.34 1.86 -26.24
C PRO A 363 -3.16 0.81 -25.47
N VAL A 364 -3.16 0.88 -24.13
CA VAL A 364 -3.95 -0.02 -23.28
C VAL A 364 -5.39 0.49 -23.21
N LYS A 365 -6.36 -0.34 -23.62
CA LYS A 365 -7.80 0.00 -23.63
C LYS A 365 -8.47 -0.15 -22.26
N ASP A 366 -7.84 0.39 -21.22
CA ASP A 366 -8.37 0.42 -19.85
C ASP A 366 -9.32 1.62 -19.62
N ILE A 367 -9.70 1.87 -18.38
CA ILE A 367 -10.52 3.03 -18.00
C ILE A 367 -9.98 4.39 -18.48
N TYR A 368 -8.66 4.64 -18.52
CA TYR A 368 -8.14 5.96 -18.92
C TYR A 368 -8.30 6.15 -20.41
N PHE A 369 -8.11 5.09 -21.19
CA PHE A 369 -8.46 5.09 -22.60
C PHE A 369 -9.97 5.32 -22.81
N GLN A 370 -10.84 4.60 -22.07
CA GLN A 370 -12.29 4.77 -22.21
C GLN A 370 -12.75 6.17 -21.83
N SER A 371 -12.20 6.73 -20.75
CA SER A 371 -12.40 8.11 -20.32
C SER A 371 -11.99 9.12 -21.38
N CYS A 372 -10.80 8.95 -21.97
CA CYS A 372 -10.38 9.80 -23.10
C CYS A 372 -11.38 9.76 -24.25
N VAL A 373 -11.86 8.56 -24.62
CA VAL A 373 -12.84 8.42 -25.71
C VAL A 373 -14.15 9.09 -25.35
N PHE A 374 -14.63 8.91 -24.11
CA PHE A 374 -15.83 9.55 -23.59
C PHE A 374 -15.72 11.07 -23.64
N ASP A 375 -14.67 11.64 -23.02
CA ASP A 375 -14.41 13.09 -23.00
C ASP A 375 -14.40 13.69 -24.43
N LEU A 376 -13.75 13.04 -25.39
CA LEU A 376 -13.70 13.53 -26.78
C LEU A 376 -15.09 13.54 -27.43
N LEU A 377 -15.93 12.54 -27.16
CA LEU A 377 -17.29 12.45 -27.71
C LEU A 377 -18.26 13.43 -27.04
N THR A 378 -18.10 13.67 -25.74
CA THR A 378 -19.00 14.52 -24.93
C THR A 378 -18.64 16.00 -24.96
N THR A 379 -17.37 16.34 -25.22
CA THR A 379 -16.89 17.73 -25.18
C THR A 379 -16.31 18.24 -26.50
N GLY A 380 -15.75 17.34 -27.32
CA GLY A 380 -14.99 17.72 -28.52
C GLY A 380 -13.64 18.40 -28.26
N ASP A 381 -13.16 18.45 -27.01
CA ASP A 381 -11.88 19.09 -26.65
C ASP A 381 -10.72 18.08 -26.62
N ALA A 382 -9.80 18.20 -27.58
CA ALA A 382 -8.64 17.33 -27.71
C ALA A 382 -7.68 17.34 -26.50
N ASN A 383 -7.74 18.37 -25.65
CA ASN A 383 -6.90 18.45 -24.45
C ASN A 383 -7.23 17.34 -23.43
N PHE A 384 -8.44 16.78 -23.48
CA PHE A 384 -8.81 15.66 -22.61
C PHE A 384 -8.02 14.38 -22.89
N THR A 385 -7.47 14.22 -24.11
CA THR A 385 -6.49 13.15 -24.38
C THR A 385 -5.24 13.30 -23.50
N ALA A 386 -4.75 14.53 -23.34
CA ALA A 386 -3.61 14.81 -22.47
C ALA A 386 -3.96 14.66 -20.98
N ALA A 387 -5.17 15.06 -20.58
CA ALA A 387 -5.66 14.87 -19.21
C ALA A 387 -5.69 13.39 -18.81
N ALA A 388 -6.32 12.52 -19.61
CA ALA A 388 -6.38 11.09 -19.36
C ALA A 388 -4.99 10.42 -19.39
N HIS A 389 -4.12 10.80 -20.32
CA HIS A 389 -2.75 10.29 -20.35
C HIS A 389 -1.96 10.67 -19.09
N SER A 390 -2.05 11.94 -18.65
CA SER A 390 -1.37 12.41 -17.43
C SER A 390 -1.91 11.75 -16.17
N ALA A 391 -3.21 11.40 -16.14
CA ALA A 391 -3.82 10.67 -15.04
C ALA A 391 -3.29 9.22 -14.95
N LEU A 392 -3.02 8.58 -16.09
CA LEU A 392 -2.33 7.28 -16.11
C LEU A 392 -0.91 7.41 -15.55
N GLU A 393 -0.13 8.42 -15.97
CA GLU A 393 1.21 8.69 -15.42
C GLU A 393 1.18 8.94 -13.90
N ASP A 394 0.15 9.64 -13.39
CA ASP A 394 -0.03 9.86 -11.96
C ASP A 394 -0.26 8.59 -11.18
N VAL A 395 -1.03 7.66 -11.74
CA VAL A 395 -1.28 6.36 -11.13
C VAL A 395 0.00 5.54 -11.10
N GLU A 396 0.80 5.57 -12.16
CA GLU A 396 2.11 4.91 -12.18
C GLU A 396 3.06 5.48 -11.11
N ALA A 397 3.00 6.79 -10.88
CA ALA A 397 3.86 7.47 -9.91
C ALA A 397 3.41 7.33 -8.45
N LEU A 398 2.09 7.27 -8.19
CA LEU A 398 1.52 7.37 -6.85
C LEU A 398 0.82 6.11 -6.35
N HIS A 399 0.26 5.28 -7.23
CA HIS A 399 -0.50 4.11 -6.82
C HIS A 399 0.44 2.98 -6.35
N PRO A 400 0.29 2.46 -5.12
CA PRO A 400 1.28 1.56 -4.51
C PRO A 400 1.30 0.15 -5.11
N ARG A 401 0.23 -0.28 -5.78
CA ARG A 401 0.10 -1.62 -6.38
C ARG A 401 0.04 -1.52 -7.90
N LYS A 402 1.05 -2.07 -8.58
CA LYS A 402 1.18 -2.04 -10.04
C LYS A 402 0.07 -2.82 -10.75
N GLU A 403 -0.34 -3.93 -10.16
CA GLU A 403 -1.43 -4.78 -10.61
C GLU A 403 -2.80 -4.08 -10.62
N ARG A 404 -2.93 -2.90 -9.97
CA ARG A 404 -4.15 -2.08 -9.99
C ARG A 404 -4.01 -0.80 -10.81
N TRP A 405 -2.91 -0.58 -11.52
CA TRP A 405 -2.76 0.62 -12.34
C TRP A 405 -3.84 0.70 -13.41
N HIS A 406 -4.04 -0.41 -14.12
CA HIS A 406 -5.08 -0.55 -15.14
C HIS A 406 -6.35 -1.17 -14.54
N ILE A 407 -7.49 -0.53 -14.79
CA ILE A 407 -8.81 -1.12 -14.51
C ILE A 407 -9.42 -1.42 -15.88
N PHE A 408 -9.67 -2.70 -16.15
CA PHE A 408 -10.34 -3.09 -17.37
C PHE A 408 -11.85 -3.09 -17.14
N PRO A 409 -12.64 -2.62 -18.11
CA PRO A 409 -14.08 -2.78 -18.05
C PRO A 409 -14.42 -4.27 -17.98
N ASN A 410 -15.35 -4.66 -17.11
CA ASN A 410 -15.81 -6.04 -17.06
C ASN A 410 -16.36 -6.45 -18.43
N SER A 411 -15.60 -7.23 -19.20
CA SER A 411 -16.20 -8.25 -20.05
C SER A 411 -16.98 -9.13 -19.09
N SER A 412 -18.31 -9.16 -19.21
CA SER A 412 -19.24 -10.05 -18.53
C SER A 412 -18.53 -11.21 -17.82
N HIS A 413 -18.69 -11.28 -16.49
CA HIS A 413 -18.30 -12.40 -15.64
C HIS A 413 -18.91 -13.71 -16.18
N TRP A 414 -18.28 -14.30 -17.19
CA TRP A 414 -18.48 -15.69 -17.54
C TRP A 414 -17.40 -16.40 -16.77
N SER A 415 -17.74 -16.75 -15.53
CA SER A 415 -17.11 -17.87 -14.85
C SER A 415 -17.17 -19.06 -15.80
N VAL A 416 -16.12 -19.25 -16.59
CA VAL A 416 -15.82 -20.55 -17.17
C VAL A 416 -15.42 -21.38 -15.97
N HIS A 417 -16.42 -21.95 -15.29
CA HIS A 417 -16.22 -23.16 -14.54
C HIS A 417 -15.70 -24.18 -15.55
N LEU A 418 -14.38 -24.26 -15.65
CA LEU A 418 -13.67 -25.35 -16.28
C LEU A 418 -14.13 -26.60 -15.53
N GLY A 419 -15.13 -27.27 -16.11
CA GLY A 419 -15.60 -28.56 -15.65
C GLY A 419 -14.45 -29.54 -15.75
N PHE A 420 -13.72 -29.72 -14.65
CA PHE A 420 -12.92 -30.92 -14.42
C PHE A 420 -13.89 -32.09 -14.20
N THR A 421 -14.47 -32.57 -15.28
CA THR A 421 -15.18 -33.84 -15.32
C THR A 421 -14.66 -34.66 -16.49
N CYS A 422 -13.83 -35.64 -16.11
CA CYS A 422 -13.71 -36.96 -16.72
C CYS A 422 -13.26 -37.04 -18.19
N LEU A 423 -11.96 -37.25 -18.37
CA LEU A 423 -11.42 -37.97 -19.53
C LEU A 423 -10.33 -38.94 -19.05
N ILE A 424 -10.76 -40.02 -18.37
CA ILE A 424 -9.99 -41.27 -18.40
C ILE A 424 -10.45 -42.03 -19.62
N LEU A 425 -9.66 -41.91 -20.69
CA LEU A 425 -9.79 -42.72 -21.88
C LEU A 425 -9.23 -44.12 -21.57
N THR A 426 -10.09 -45.11 -21.65
CA THR A 426 -9.77 -46.54 -21.66
C THR A 426 -8.83 -46.88 -22.82
N VAL A 427 -7.66 -47.42 -22.51
CA VAL A 427 -6.87 -48.24 -23.44
C VAL A 427 -6.40 -49.47 -22.67
N LEU A 428 -7.01 -50.61 -22.99
CA LEU A 428 -6.41 -51.95 -23.01
C LEU A 428 -7.48 -52.90 -23.56
N LEU A 429 -7.33 -53.20 -24.85
CA LEU A 429 -7.76 -54.46 -25.48
C LEU A 429 -6.63 -55.47 -25.31
#